data_AF-A0A2E3USD9-F1
#
_entry.id   AF-A0A2E3USD9-F1
#
_cell.length_a   1.000
_cell.length_b   1.000
_cell.length_c   1.000
_cell.angle_alpha   90.00
_cell.angle_beta   90.00
_cell.angle_gamma   90.00
#
_symmetry.space_group_name_H-M   'P 1'
#
loop_
_entity.id
_entity.type
_entity.pdbx_description
1 polymer ?
#
loop_
_entity_poly.entity_id
_entity_poly.type
_entity_poly.pdbx_seq_one_letter_code
_entity_poly.pdbx_strand_id
1 'polypeptide(L)'
;MASQITSLTPVLLKDKHAHERDTHIVFQERGHTYYIKRERGYTSVTTLIHKAFEKFNADKIIDGMMNSPKWPDSKYFGMTKPEIKQMWNKNGQEAAKMGTAMH
;
A
#
# COMPACT_ATOMS: atom_id res chain seq x y z
N MET A 1 -2.23 -21.59 41.24
CA MET A 1 -0.93 -21.28 40.63
C MET A 1 -1.21 -20.77 39.23
N ALA A 2 -1.04 -19.45 39.00
CA ALA A 2 -1.39 -18.81 37.73
C ALA A 2 -0.35 -19.15 36.66
N SER A 3 -0.78 -19.74 35.54
CA SER A 3 0.06 -19.97 34.37
C SER A 3 0.52 -18.64 33.79
N GLN A 4 1.83 -18.41 33.79
CA GLN A 4 2.44 -17.29 33.10
C GLN A 4 2.35 -17.53 31.59
N ILE A 5 1.69 -16.61 30.89
CA ILE A 5 1.64 -16.58 29.44
C ILE A 5 2.96 -15.94 28.99
N THR A 6 3.93 -16.75 28.58
CA THR A 6 5.18 -16.26 27.99
C THR A 6 4.85 -15.58 26.67
N SER A 7 4.90 -14.24 26.65
CA SER A 7 4.70 -13.46 25.44
C SER A 7 5.86 -13.70 24.48
N LEU A 8 5.60 -14.45 23.40
CA LEU A 8 6.56 -14.66 22.31
C LEU A 8 6.75 -13.33 21.59
N THR A 9 7.83 -12.63 21.92
CA THR A 9 8.22 -11.41 21.21
C THR A 9 8.64 -11.81 19.79
N PRO A 10 8.01 -11.26 18.74
CA PRO A 10 8.36 -11.62 17.37
C PRO A 10 9.79 -11.16 17.08
N VAL A 11 10.65 -12.10 16.67
CA VAL A 11 12.01 -11.80 16.23
C VAL A 11 11.94 -11.12 14.86
N LEU A 12 12.45 -9.89 14.76
CA LEU A 12 12.44 -9.15 13.50
C LEU A 12 13.53 -9.67 12.56
N LEU A 13 13.23 -9.74 11.26
CA LEU A 13 14.17 -10.22 10.26
C LEU A 13 15.46 -9.39 10.20
N LYS A 14 15.35 -8.08 10.47
CA LYS A 14 16.50 -7.17 10.54
C LYS A 14 17.52 -7.56 11.62
N ASP A 15 17.05 -8.19 12.71
CA ASP A 15 17.91 -8.61 13.83
C ASP A 15 18.50 -10.00 13.55
N LYS A 16 17.76 -10.87 12.86
CA LYS A 16 18.21 -12.23 12.49
C LYS A 16 19.16 -12.26 11.29
N HIS A 17 18.98 -11.33 10.36
CA HIS A 17 19.69 -11.29 9.07
C HIS A 17 20.29 -9.91 8.80
N ALA A 18 20.91 -9.31 9.82
CA ALA A 18 21.55 -8.01 9.69
C ALA A 18 22.65 -8.04 8.62
N HIS A 19 22.65 -7.05 7.73
CA HIS A 19 23.68 -6.88 6.71
C HIS A 19 24.43 -5.55 6.93
N GLU A 20 25.72 -5.50 6.66
CA GLU A 20 26.56 -4.29 6.89
C GLU A 20 26.01 -3.04 6.18
N ARG A 21 25.37 -3.24 5.02
CA ARG A 21 24.75 -2.16 4.23
C ARG A 21 23.54 -1.52 4.91
N ASP A 22 22.87 -2.22 5.83
CA ASP A 22 21.66 -1.72 6.49
C ASP A 22 21.98 -0.49 7.34
N THR A 23 23.19 -0.41 7.89
CA THR A 23 23.68 0.76 8.66
C THR A 23 23.72 2.05 7.85
N HIS A 24 23.76 1.95 6.52
CA HIS A 24 23.79 3.10 5.62
C HIS A 24 22.40 3.56 5.20
N ILE A 25 21.35 2.84 5.55
CA ILE A 25 19.97 3.11 5.13
C ILE A 25 19.20 3.72 6.30
N VAL A 26 18.64 4.90 6.09
CA VAL A 26 17.73 5.53 7.05
C VAL A 26 16.38 5.76 6.37
N PHE A 27 15.32 5.22 6.96
CA PHE A 27 13.95 5.46 6.52
C PHE A 27 13.31 6.57 7.34
N GLN A 28 12.78 7.57 6.65
CA GLN A 28 11.96 8.61 7.24
C GLN A 28 10.51 8.36 6.89
N GLU A 29 9.74 7.92 7.88
CA GLU A 29 8.31 7.60 7.74
C GLU A 29 7.50 8.80 7.22
N ARG A 30 7.76 9.99 7.79
CA ARG A 30 7.14 11.24 7.34
C ARG A 30 7.65 11.59 5.94
N GLY A 31 6.80 11.34 4.94
CA GLY A 31 7.12 11.55 3.53
C GLY A 31 7.73 10.33 2.83
N HIS A 32 7.78 9.16 3.48
CA HIS A 32 8.24 7.89 2.89
C HIS A 32 9.57 8.03 2.13
N THR A 33 10.57 8.66 2.75
CA THR A 33 11.85 8.98 2.11
C THR A 33 12.96 8.10 2.65
N TYR A 34 13.77 7.55 1.74
CA TYR A 34 14.95 6.77 2.06
C TYR A 34 16.22 7.59 1.84
N TYR A 35 17.13 7.51 2.81
CA TYR A 35 18.47 8.10 2.74
C TYR A 35 19.48 6.96 2.68
N ILE A 36 20.42 7.04 1.75
CA ILE A 36 21.55 6.11 1.68
C ILE A 36 22.81 6.93 1.89
N LYS A 37 23.62 6.60 2.90
CA LYS A 37 24.84 7.35 3.25
C LYS A 37 24.64 8.87 3.40
N ARG A 38 23.48 9.29 3.94
CA ARG A 38 23.05 10.69 4.10
C ARG A 38 22.76 11.45 2.79
N GLU A 39 22.78 10.77 1.65
CA GLU A 39 22.41 11.33 0.36
C GLU A 39 20.92 11.06 0.04
N ARG A 40 20.32 12.02 -0.68
CA ARG A 40 18.96 11.95 -1.22
C ARG A 40 19.02 11.73 -2.74
N GLY A 41 17.89 11.40 -3.35
CA GLY A 41 17.77 11.23 -4.81
C GLY A 41 17.37 9.82 -5.24
N TYR A 42 17.22 8.90 -4.28
CA TYR A 42 16.68 7.57 -4.53
C TYR A 42 15.16 7.63 -4.61
N THR A 43 14.59 6.87 -5.53
CA THR A 43 13.15 6.70 -5.68
C THR A 43 12.80 5.23 -5.45
N SER A 44 11.61 4.96 -4.93
CA SER A 44 11.18 3.58 -4.74
C SER A 44 10.99 2.91 -6.11
N VAL A 45 11.21 1.59 -6.18
CA VAL A 45 10.92 0.81 -7.39
C VAL A 45 9.46 0.99 -7.81
N THR A 46 8.53 1.04 -6.86
CA THR A 46 7.12 1.34 -7.10
C THR A 46 6.93 2.71 -7.76
N THR A 47 7.60 3.75 -7.28
CA THR A 47 7.53 5.09 -7.89
C THR A 47 8.11 5.10 -9.30
N LEU A 48 9.21 4.39 -9.54
CA LEU A 48 9.79 4.25 -10.88
C LEU A 48 8.81 3.57 -11.84
N ILE A 49 8.23 2.43 -11.43
CA ILE A 49 7.24 1.68 -12.19
C ILE A 49 5.99 2.54 -12.46
N HIS A 50 5.49 3.27 -11.46
CA HIS A 50 4.32 4.15 -11.63
C HIS A 50 4.49 5.22 -12.71
N LYS A 51 5.73 5.64 -13.01
CA LYS A 51 6.00 6.59 -14.10
C LYS A 51 5.87 5.95 -15.49
N ALA A 52 5.96 4.63 -15.58
CA ALA A 52 5.85 3.89 -16.83
C ALA A 52 4.40 3.60 -17.25
N PHE A 53 3.41 3.86 -16.38
CA PHE A 53 2.00 3.59 -16.65
C PHE A 53 1.16 4.85 -16.58
N GLU A 54 0.08 4.87 -17.36
CA GLU A 54 -0.91 5.95 -17.30
C GLU A 54 -1.60 6.00 -15.94
N LYS A 55 -2.04 7.20 -15.54
CA LYS A 55 -2.81 7.37 -14.31
C LYS A 55 -4.15 6.63 -14.44
N PHE A 56 -4.55 5.96 -13.36
CA PHE A 56 -5.85 5.31 -13.25
C PHE A 56 -6.98 6.34 -13.43
N ASN A 57 -7.81 6.14 -14.45
CA ASN A 57 -8.99 6.98 -14.70
C ASN A 57 -10.25 6.26 -14.20
N ALA A 58 -10.63 6.56 -12.95
CA ALA A 58 -11.79 5.95 -12.32
C ALA A 58 -13.08 6.19 -13.11
N ASP A 59 -13.23 7.36 -13.73
CA ASP A 59 -14.42 7.69 -14.51
C ASP A 59 -14.59 6.75 -15.71
N LYS A 60 -13.54 6.66 -16.55
CA LYS A 60 -13.55 5.83 -17.75
C LYS A 60 -13.83 4.37 -17.44
N ILE A 61 -13.28 3.85 -16.34
CA ILE A 61 -13.48 2.45 -15.94
C ILE A 61 -14.92 2.22 -15.47
N ILE A 62 -15.47 3.09 -14.62
CA ILE A 62 -16.84 2.93 -14.13
C ILE A 62 -17.84 3.05 -15.29
N ASP A 63 -17.63 3.99 -16.21
CA ASP A 63 -18.49 4.14 -17.39
C ASP A 63 -18.45 2.88 -18.26
N GLY A 64 -17.26 2.29 -18.47
CA GLY A 64 -17.12 1.02 -19.17
C GLY A 64 -17.81 -0.15 -18.47
N MET A 65 -17.76 -0.19 -17.13
CA MET A 65 -18.44 -1.22 -16.33
C MET A 65 -19.97 -1.09 -16.42
N MET A 66 -20.50 0.14 -16.30
CA MET A 66 -21.94 0.41 -16.36
C MET A 66 -22.55 0.18 -17.75
N ASN A 67 -21.77 0.43 -18.81
CA ASN A 67 -22.20 0.19 -20.19
C ASN A 67 -22.12 -1.29 -20.61
N SER A 68 -21.51 -2.15 -19.79
CA SER A 68 -21.37 -3.58 -20.10
C SER A 68 -22.72 -4.29 -19.97
N PRO A 69 -23.04 -5.25 -20.86
CA PRO A 69 -24.21 -6.13 -20.69
C PRO A 69 -24.19 -6.91 -19.37
N LYS A 70 -23.01 -7.09 -18.76
CA LYS A 70 -22.81 -7.78 -17.48
C LYS A 70 -22.96 -6.86 -16.26
N TRP A 71 -23.33 -5.59 -16.46
CA TRP A 71 -23.53 -4.65 -15.36
C TRP A 71 -24.51 -5.16 -14.29
N PRO A 72 -25.65 -5.80 -14.63
CA PRO A 72 -26.56 -6.37 -13.64
C PRO A 72 -25.93 -7.39 -12.67
N ASP A 73 -24.90 -8.11 -13.12
CA ASP A 73 -24.20 -9.12 -12.31
C ASP A 73 -23.01 -8.52 -11.54
N SER A 74 -22.75 -7.23 -11.68
CA SER A 74 -21.64 -6.53 -11.04
C SER A 74 -21.85 -6.41 -9.54
N LYS A 75 -20.77 -6.56 -8.75
CA LYS A 75 -20.75 -6.23 -7.31
C LYS A 75 -21.25 -4.80 -7.02
N TYR A 76 -21.12 -3.90 -8.00
CA TYR A 76 -21.45 -2.49 -7.85
C TYR A 76 -22.81 -2.12 -8.46
N PHE A 77 -23.59 -3.11 -8.89
CA PHE A 77 -24.90 -2.85 -9.45
C PHE A 77 -25.80 -2.11 -8.45
N GLY A 78 -26.50 -1.09 -8.92
CA GLY A 78 -27.32 -0.20 -8.08
C GLY A 78 -26.55 0.91 -7.35
N MET A 79 -25.22 0.91 -7.36
CA MET A 79 -24.42 2.03 -6.81
C MET A 79 -24.22 3.13 -7.84
N THR A 80 -24.16 4.37 -7.37
CA THR A 80 -23.79 5.53 -8.17
C THR A 80 -22.28 5.58 -8.39
N LYS A 81 -21.86 6.25 -9.48
CA LYS A 81 -20.45 6.47 -9.79
C LYS A 81 -19.65 7.11 -8.64
N PRO A 82 -20.16 8.14 -7.93
CA PRO A 82 -19.50 8.69 -6.74
C PRO A 82 -19.31 7.69 -5.60
N GLU A 83 -20.30 6.85 -5.32
CA GLU A 83 -20.22 5.85 -4.25
C GLU A 83 -19.14 4.79 -4.54
N ILE A 84 -19.07 4.33 -5.80
CA ILE A 84 -18.03 3.39 -6.23
C ILE A 84 -16.64 4.00 -6.06
N LYS A 85 -16.46 5.26 -6.47
CA LYS A 85 -15.18 5.98 -6.28
C LYS A 85 -14.83 6.14 -4.81
N GLN A 86 -15.80 6.51 -3.97
CA GLN A 86 -15.57 6.69 -2.54
C GLN A 86 -15.15 5.37 -1.88
N MET A 87 -15.82 4.28 -2.22
CA MET A 87 -15.47 2.95 -1.72
C MET A 87 -14.08 2.51 -2.20
N TRP A 88 -13.72 2.70 -3.48
CA TRP A 88 -12.36 2.41 -3.96
C TRP A 88 -11.30 3.24 -3.25
N ASN A 89 -11.55 4.54 -3.03
CA ASN A 89 -10.62 5.42 -2.33
C ASN A 89 -10.45 4.97 -0.87
N LYS A 90 -11.54 4.65 -0.17
CA LYS A 90 -11.49 4.15 1.21
C LYS A 90 -10.69 2.84 1.31
N ASN A 91 -10.98 1.88 0.44
CA ASN A 91 -10.26 0.61 0.40
C ASN A 91 -8.76 0.82 0.12
N GLY A 92 -8.41 1.75 -0.77
CA GLY A 92 -7.01 2.11 -1.05
C GLY A 92 -6.30 2.70 0.16
N GLN A 93 -6.95 3.61 0.90
CA GLN A 93 -6.40 4.20 2.12
C GLN A 93 -6.22 3.17 3.24
N GLU A 94 -7.21 2.29 3.44
CA GLU A 94 -7.14 1.22 4.43
C GLU A 94 -6.02 0.24 4.11
N ALA A 95 -5.91 -0.19 2.84
CA ALA A 95 -4.84 -1.06 2.39
C ALA A 95 -3.45 -0.44 2.59
N ALA A 96 -3.28 0.85 2.25
CA ALA A 96 -2.02 1.57 2.47
C ALA A 96 -1.67 1.64 3.97
N LYS A 97 -2.65 1.99 4.82
CA LYS A 97 -2.45 2.06 6.28
C LYS A 97 -2.08 0.71 6.86
N MET A 98 -2.77 -0.37 6.47
CA MET A 98 -2.46 -1.73 6.92
C MET A 98 -1.08 -2.18 6.44
N GLY A 99 -0.70 -1.84 5.21
CA GLY A 99 0.64 -2.07 4.68
C GLY A 99 1.72 -1.35 5.49
N THR A 100 1.52 -0.08 5.84
CA THR A 100 2.44 0.66 6.72
C THR A 100 2.51 0.05 8.12
N ALA A 101 1.37 -0.35 8.71
CA ALA A 101 1.34 -0.94 10.04
C ALA A 101 2.05 -2.31 10.13
N MET A 102 2.20 -3.01 9.01
CA MET A 102 2.92 -4.28 8.94
C MET A 102 4.46 -4.09 8.93
N HIS A 103 4.95 -2.96 8.43
CA HIS A 103 6.39 -2.67 8.30
C HIS A 103 6.94 -2.04 9.58
#